data_AF-A0A0R3MFZ7-F1
#
_entry.id   AF-A0A0R3MFZ7-F1
#
_cell.length_a   1.000
_cell.length_b   1.000
_cell.length_c   1.000
_cell.angle_alpha   90.00
_cell.angle_beta   90.00
_cell.angle_gamma   90.00
#
_symmetry.space_group_name_H-M   'P 1'
#
loop_
_entity.id
_entity.type
_entity.pdbx_description
1 polymer ?
#
loop_
_entity_poly.entity_id
_entity_poly.type
_entity_poly.pdbx_seq_one_letter_code
_entity_poly.pdbx_strand_id
1 'polypeptide(L)' 'MKIGDRVEVVAVPASLPSGMGTQALFEACVGRVFPIDGFENGLLELHVGEVVGEKSYMHTIWIEPECVRLRP' A
#
# COMPACT_ATOMS: atom_id res chain seq x y z
N MET A 1 7.82 10.48 -6.86
CA MET A 1 6.56 9.73 -6.85
C MET A 1 5.43 10.73 -7.08
N LYS A 2 4.49 10.41 -7.95
CA LYS A 2 3.25 11.17 -8.24
C LYS A 2 2.08 10.20 -8.46
N ILE A 3 0.85 10.71 -8.45
CA ILE A 3 -0.34 9.92 -8.77
C ILE A 3 -0.16 9.25 -10.13
N GLY A 4 -0.49 7.96 -10.21
CA GLY A 4 -0.32 7.12 -11.39
C GLY A 4 1.06 6.46 -11.53
N ASP A 5 2.09 6.91 -10.81
CA ASP A 5 3.36 6.17 -10.75
C ASP A 5 3.12 4.80 -10.10
N ARG A 6 3.87 3.78 -10.55
CA ARG A 6 3.82 2.44 -9.96
C ARG A 6 4.87 2.30 -8.87
N VAL A 7 4.47 1.79 -7.72
CA VAL A 7 5.36 1.52 -6.59
C VAL A 7 5.21 0.09 -6.12
N GLU A 8 6.34 -0.53 -5.78
CA GLU A 8 6.38 -1.82 -5.10
C GLU A 8 6.39 -1.59 -3.60
N VAL A 9 5.55 -2.31 -2.85
CA VAL A 9 5.64 -2.34 -1.38
C VAL A 9 6.82 -3.22 -0.98
N VAL A 10 7.81 -2.67 -0.27
CA VAL A 10 9.05 -3.37 0.08
C VAL A 10 9.19 -3.64 1.58
N ALA A 11 8.35 -3.02 2.40
CA ALA A 11 8.35 -3.22 3.84
C ALA A 11 6.95 -2.99 4.43
N VAL A 12 6.75 -3.52 5.63
CA VAL A 12 5.58 -3.23 6.47
C VAL A 12 5.96 -2.10 7.44
N PRO A 13 5.14 -1.04 7.59
CA PRO A 13 5.44 0.02 8.53
C PRO A 13 5.53 -0.49 9.98
N ALA A 14 6.59 -0.10 10.69
CA ALA A 14 6.83 -0.54 12.07
C ALA A 14 5.79 -0.02 13.07
N SER A 15 5.14 1.10 12.74
CA SER A 15 4.15 1.80 13.55
C SER A 15 2.71 1.36 13.27
N LEU A 16 2.49 0.29 12.50
CA LEU A 16 1.13 -0.19 12.24
C LEU A 16 0.40 -0.49 13.56
N PRO A 17 -0.81 0.04 13.75
CA PRO A 17 -1.60 -0.28 14.92
C PRO A 17 -1.95 -1.77 14.93
N SER A 18 -1.80 -2.40 16.09
CA SER A 18 -2.24 -3.78 16.31
C SER A 18 -3.77 -3.85 16.26
N GLY A 19 -4.34 -4.66 15.37
CA GLY A 19 -5.78 -4.74 15.16
C GLY A 19 -6.20 -5.73 14.07
N MET A 20 -7.51 -5.81 13.79
CA MET A 20 -8.12 -6.78 12.85
C MET A 20 -7.49 -6.74 11.46
N GLY A 21 -6.50 -7.60 11.19
CA GLY A 21 -6.00 -7.91 9.86
C GLY A 21 -5.17 -6.83 9.17
N THR A 22 -4.98 -5.64 9.76
CA THR A 22 -4.19 -4.55 9.15
C THR A 22 -2.77 -5.00 8.85
N GLN A 23 -2.09 -5.62 9.80
CA GLN A 23 -0.74 -6.13 9.59
C GLN A 23 -0.70 -7.19 8.47
N ALA A 24 -1.63 -8.15 8.49
CA ALA A 24 -1.68 -9.21 7.47
C ALA A 24 -1.95 -8.67 6.05
N LEU A 25 -2.76 -7.62 5.91
CA LEU A 25 -2.99 -6.96 4.63
C LEU A 25 -1.71 -6.30 4.10
N PHE A 26 -0.98 -5.58 4.95
CA PHE A 26 0.30 -4.96 4.55
C PHE A 26 1.35 -6.02 4.23
N GLU A 27 1.47 -7.08 5.03
CA GLU A 27 2.35 -8.22 4.75
C GLU A 27 2.04 -8.86 3.40
N ALA A 28 0.75 -9.05 3.07
CA ALA A 28 0.32 -9.59 1.79
C ALA A 28 0.61 -8.66 0.59
N CYS A 29 0.80 -7.36 0.84
CA CYS A 29 1.17 -6.37 -0.17
C CYS A 29 2.68 -6.37 -0.47
N VAL A 30 3.54 -6.84 0.43
CA VAL A 30 4.99 -6.84 0.23
C VAL A 30 5.37 -7.63 -1.03
N GLY A 31 6.21 -7.03 -1.88
CA GLY A 31 6.65 -7.56 -3.17
C GLY A 31 5.66 -7.32 -4.32
N ARG A 32 4.50 -6.71 -4.07
CA ARG A 32 3.50 -6.38 -5.10
C ARG A 32 3.60 -4.92 -5.53
N VAL A 33 3.13 -4.65 -6.75
CA VAL A 33 3.20 -3.33 -7.38
C VAL A 33 1.81 -2.73 -7.55
N PHE A 34 1.63 -1.50 -7.07
CA PHE A 34 0.37 -0.77 -7.12
C PHE A 34 0.59 0.61 -7.76
N PRO A 35 -0.40 1.16 -8.47
CA PRO A 35 -0.41 2.57 -8.80
C PRO A 35 -0.65 3.41 -7.53
N ILE A 36 -0.03 4.59 -7.45
CA ILE A 36 -0.37 5.60 -6.44
C ILE A 36 -1.71 6.24 -6.84
N ASP A 37 -2.71 6.15 -5.98
CA ASP A 37 -4.04 6.74 -6.20
C ASP A 37 -4.14 8.16 -5.63
N GLY A 38 -3.42 8.42 -4.53
CA GLY A 38 -3.54 9.65 -3.76
C GLY A 38 -2.42 9.84 -2.74
N PHE A 39 -2.51 10.96 -2.03
CA PHE A 39 -1.58 11.35 -0.96
C PHE A 39 -2.35 12.01 0.18
N GLU A 40 -2.12 11.57 1.41
CA GLU A 40 -2.69 12.20 2.60
C GLU A 40 -1.68 12.16 3.75
N ASN A 41 -1.44 13.30 4.41
CA ASN A 41 -0.54 13.40 5.57
C ASN A 41 0.87 12.81 5.34
N GLY A 42 1.39 12.87 4.10
CA GLY A 42 2.70 12.32 3.73
C GLY A 42 2.69 10.81 3.41
N LEU A 43 1.54 10.15 3.49
CA LEU A 43 1.34 8.76 3.11
C LEU A 43 0.87 8.64 1.67
N LEU A 44 1.21 7.52 1.03
CA LEU A 44 0.73 7.13 -0.28
C LEU A 44 -0.55 6.31 -0.14
N GLU A 45 -1.57 6.65 -0.92
CA GLU A 45 -2.79 5.87 -1.03
C GLU A 45 -2.65 4.78 -2.09
N LEU A 46 -2.85 3.51 -1.69
CA LEU A 46 -2.82 2.37 -2.60
C LEU A 46 -4.12 1.56 -2.49
N HIS A 47 -4.76 1.30 -3.62
CA HIS A 47 -5.89 0.39 -3.75
C HIS A 47 -5.39 -1.07 -3.85
N VAL A 48 -5.73 -1.89 -2.85
CA VAL A 48 -5.15 -3.23 -2.65
C VAL A 48 -6.19 -4.36 -2.56
N GLY A 49 -7.47 -4.10 -2.86
CA GLY A 49 -8.50 -5.13 -2.72
C GLY A 49 -8.24 -6.43 -3.50
N GLU A 50 -7.53 -6.35 -4.63
CA GLU A 50 -7.15 -7.54 -5.41
C GLU A 50 -6.20 -8.49 -4.66
N VAL A 51 -5.47 -8.00 -3.67
CA VAL A 51 -4.59 -8.81 -2.81
C VAL A 51 -5.40 -9.84 -2.01
N VAL A 52 -6.64 -9.50 -1.67
CA VAL A 52 -7.56 -10.34 -0.90
C VAL A 52 -8.71 -10.90 -1.74
N GLY A 53 -8.59 -10.86 -3.07
CA GLY A 53 -9.61 -11.39 -3.99
C GLY A 53 -10.85 -10.51 -4.16
N GLU A 54 -10.78 -9.26 -3.73
CA GLU A 54 -11.84 -8.26 -3.91
C GLU A 54 -11.47 -7.27 -5.03
N LYS A 55 -12.40 -6.38 -5.39
CA LYS A 55 -12.10 -5.31 -6.34
C LYS A 55 -11.09 -4.33 -5.73
N SER A 56 -10.17 -3.80 -6.53
CA SER A 56 -9.06 -2.95 -6.05
C SER A 56 -9.49 -1.85 -5.07
N TYR A 57 -10.58 -1.14 -5.38
CA TYR A 57 -11.12 -0.03 -4.59
C TYR A 57 -11.82 -0.43 -3.28
N MET A 58 -11.99 -1.73 -3.01
CA MET A 58 -12.65 -2.22 -1.78
C MET A 58 -11.75 -2.12 -0.54
N HIS A 59 -10.43 -2.13 -0.75
CA HIS A 59 -9.45 -1.99 0.32
C HIS A 59 -8.40 -0.96 -0.06
N THR A 60 -8.13 -0.04 0.85
CA THR A 60 -7.13 1.01 0.71
C THR A 60 -6.12 0.89 1.84
N ILE A 61 -4.83 1.00 1.52
CA ILE A 61 -3.78 1.22 2.50
C ILE A 61 -3.15 2.58 2.32
N TRP A 62 -2.74 3.16 3.45
CA TRP A 62 -1.98 4.38 3.53
C TRP A 62 -0.58 4.02 4.03
N ILE A 63 0.44 4.25 3.22
CA ILE A 63 1.78 3.74 3.48
C ILE A 63 2.86 4.82 3.32
N GLU A 64 3.86 4.79 4.19
CA GLU A 64 4.98 5.72 4.15
C GLU A 64 5.84 5.49 2.89
N PRO A 65 6.37 6.56 2.25
CA PRO A 65 7.21 6.45 1.05
C PRO A 65 8.42 5.53 1.22
N GLU A 66 8.99 5.48 2.42
CA GLU A 66 10.15 4.67 2.81
C GLU A 66 9.84 3.15 2.80
N CYS A 67 8.57 2.77 2.86
CA CYS A 67 8.14 1.38 2.75
C CYS A 67 7.87 0.95 1.30
N VAL A 68 8.10 1.82 0.32
CA VAL A 68 7.89 1.51 -1.10
C VAL A 68 9.11 1.83 -1.98
N ARG A 69 9.11 1.29 -3.20
CA ARG A 69 10.11 1.58 -4.22
C ARG A 69 9.45 1.89 -5.55
N LEU A 70 9.84 2.99 -6.17
CA LEU A 70 9.36 3.36 -7.51
C LEU A 70 9.72 2.26 -8.53
N ARG A 71 8.76 1.88 -9.36
CA ARG A 71 8.93 0.94 -10.47
C ARG A 71 8.63 1.66 -11.79
N PRO A 72 9.48 1.46 -12.82
CA PRO A 72 9.29 2.07 -14.14
C PRO A 72 8.08 1.49 -14.89
#